data_AF-A0A6N8FEX2-F1
#
_entry.id   AF-A0A6N8FEX2-F1
#
_cell.length_a   1.000
_cell.length_b   1.000
_cell.length_c   1.000
_cell.angle_alpha   90.00
_cell.angle_beta   90.00
_cell.angle_gamma   90.00
#
_symmetry.space_group_name_H-M   'P 1'
#
loop_
_entity.id
_entity.type
_entity.pdbx_description
1 polymer ?
#
loop_
_entity_poly.entity_id
_entity_poly.type
_entity_poly.pdbx_seq_one_letter_code
_entity_poly.pdbx_strand_id
1 'polypeptide(L)'
;MLSNNVFLKRFIITVLLLQIPLLLALIDVQGSMLPALFWINIPVLWTGIAQLLGESHFIIGEFGASPQSALAYGVIITFWTAVAFLITKITIKLKPVVNE
;
A
#
# COMPACT_ATOMS: atom_id res chain seq x y z
N MET A 1 -10.89 26.78 1.42
CA MET A 1 -11.13 25.56 0.60
C MET A 1 -9.81 25.14 0.01
N LEU A 2 -9.34 23.91 0.31
CA LEU A 2 -8.21 23.34 -0.42
C LEU A 2 -8.60 23.26 -1.90
N SER A 3 -7.72 23.70 -2.80
CA SER A 3 -7.89 23.41 -4.22
C SER A 3 -7.96 21.88 -4.36
N ASN A 4 -9.13 21.36 -4.74
CA ASN A 4 -9.34 19.93 -4.94
C ASN A 4 -8.25 19.31 -5.83
N ASN A 5 -7.68 20.10 -6.74
CA ASN A 5 -6.59 19.71 -7.64
C ASN A 5 -5.28 19.41 -6.88
N VAL A 6 -4.94 20.17 -5.83
CA VAL A 6 -3.72 19.93 -5.04
C VAL A 6 -3.86 18.65 -4.20
N PHE A 7 -5.03 18.45 -3.60
CA PHE A 7 -5.32 17.22 -2.86
C PHE A 7 -5.24 16.01 -3.79
N LEU A 8 -5.97 16.05 -4.91
CA LEU A 8 -6.05 14.95 -5.85
C LEU A 8 -4.67 14.59 -6.43
N LYS A 9 -3.87 15.60 -6.84
CA LYS A 9 -2.51 15.38 -7.35
C LYS A 9 -1.64 14.67 -6.33
N ARG A 10 -1.62 15.14 -5.08
CA ARG A 10 -0.83 14.52 -4.01
C ARG A 10 -1.30 13.11 -3.71
N PHE A 11 -2.61 12.91 -3.61
CA PHE A 11 -3.20 11.60 -3.36
C PHE A 11 -2.80 10.59 -4.42
N ILE A 12 -2.95 10.91 -5.71
CA ILE A 12 -2.56 10.04 -6.82
C ILE A 12 -1.07 9.68 -6.74
N ILE A 13 -0.20 10.67 -6.54
CA ILE A 13 1.25 10.43 -6.42
C ILE A 13 1.55 9.51 -5.23
N THR A 14 0.97 9.77 -4.06
CA THR A 14 1.18 8.95 -2.86
C THR A 14 0.67 7.53 -3.06
N VAL A 15 -0.51 7.33 -3.67
CA VAL A 15 -1.03 6.01 -4.01
C VAL A 15 -0.03 5.26 -4.89
N LEU A 16 0.39 5.87 -6.01
CA LEU A 16 1.32 5.23 -6.94
C LEU A 16 2.61 4.80 -6.24
N LEU A 17 3.20 5.68 -5.43
CA LEU A 17 4.43 5.38 -4.68
C LEU A 17 4.27 4.21 -3.71
N LEU A 18 3.15 4.14 -2.98
CA LEU A 18 2.92 3.06 -2.01
C LEU A 18 2.64 1.71 -2.68
N GLN A 19 2.24 1.69 -3.95
CA GLN A 19 2.04 0.44 -4.71
C GLN A 19 3.32 -0.07 -5.39
N ILE A 20 4.39 0.74 -5.49
CA ILE A 20 5.62 0.37 -6.22
C ILE A 20 6.21 -0.96 -5.74
N PRO A 21 6.39 -1.24 -4.43
CA PRO A 21 6.99 -2.51 -4.00
C PRO A 21 6.19 -3.73 -4.48
N LEU A 22 4.85 -3.63 -4.41
CA LEU A 22 3.97 -4.67 -4.92
C LEU A 22 4.12 -4.87 -6.43
N LEU A 23 4.13 -3.77 -7.19
CA LEU A 23 4.28 -3.80 -8.64
C LEU A 23 5.63 -4.40 -9.07
N LEU A 24 6.72 -4.02 -8.41
CA LEU A 24 8.06 -4.54 -8.71
C LEU A 24 8.17 -6.06 -8.49
N ALA A 25 7.51 -6.58 -7.45
CA ALA A 25 7.41 -8.03 -7.25
C ALA A 25 6.57 -8.73 -8.32
N LEU A 26 5.48 -8.11 -8.79
CA LEU A 26 4.63 -8.69 -9.83
C LEU A 26 5.30 -8.78 -11.21
N ILE A 27 6.35 -7.98 -11.46
CA ILE A 27 7.14 -8.03 -12.69
C ILE A 27 8.49 -8.74 -12.51
N ASP A 28 8.65 -9.52 -11.43
CA ASP A 28 9.81 -10.36 -11.14
C ASP A 28 11.16 -9.62 -11.10
N VAL A 29 11.18 -8.39 -10.56
CA VAL A 29 12.45 -7.70 -10.28
C VAL A 29 13.16 -8.42 -9.13
N GLN A 30 14.22 -9.17 -9.43
CA GLN A 30 14.88 -10.09 -8.49
C GLN A 30 15.28 -9.43 -7.16
N GLY A 31 15.74 -8.17 -7.19
CA GLY A 31 16.14 -7.43 -5.99
C GLY A 31 14.97 -6.83 -5.17
N SER A 32 13.75 -6.79 -5.70
CA SER A 32 12.60 -6.18 -5.01
C SER A 32 11.78 -7.18 -4.21
N MET A 33 12.05 -8.48 -4.34
CA MET A 33 11.21 -9.52 -3.74
C MET A 33 11.15 -9.43 -2.21
N LEU A 34 12.28 -9.27 -1.54
CA LEU A 34 12.36 -9.09 -0.09
C LEU A 34 11.63 -7.81 0.39
N PRO A 35 11.94 -6.61 -0.13
CA PRO A 35 11.20 -5.40 0.22
C PRO A 35 9.70 -5.50 -0.06
N ALA A 36 9.30 -6.11 -1.17
CA ALA A 36 7.90 -6.29 -1.53
C ALA A 36 7.18 -7.23 -0.56
N LEU A 37 7.81 -8.34 -0.17
CA LEU A 37 7.26 -9.25 0.83
C LEU A 37 7.03 -8.53 2.15
N PHE A 38 8.00 -7.75 2.63
CA PHE A 38 7.82 -6.91 3.82
C PHE A 38 6.65 -5.93 3.65
N TRP A 39 6.56 -5.28 2.49
CA TRP A 39 5.54 -4.28 2.21
C TRP A 39 4.13 -4.86 2.14
N ILE A 40 3.98 -6.04 1.53
CA ILE A 40 2.72 -6.78 1.45
C ILE A 40 2.30 -7.27 2.84
N ASN A 41 3.26 -7.70 3.65
CA ASN A 41 2.97 -8.27 4.96
C ASN A 41 2.48 -7.24 5.99
N ILE A 42 2.74 -5.94 5.81
CA ILE A 42 2.18 -4.89 6.69
C ILE A 42 0.64 -4.95 6.73
N PRO A 43 -0.09 -4.79 5.60
CA PRO A 43 -1.53 -4.97 5.58
C PRO A 43 -1.96 -6.32 6.13
N VAL A 44 -1.27 -7.40 5.74
CA VAL A 44 -1.68 -8.76 6.08
C VAL A 44 -1.61 -9.03 7.58
N LEU A 45 -0.52 -8.63 8.23
CA LEU A 45 -0.31 -8.76 9.67
C LEU A 45 -1.21 -7.79 10.45
N TRP A 46 -1.35 -6.55 9.99
CA TRP A 46 -2.11 -5.53 10.72
C TRP A 46 -3.62 -5.78 10.68
N THR A 47 -4.14 -6.28 9.56
CA THR A 47 -5.57 -6.58 9.40
C THR A 47 -5.93 -8.01 9.84
N GLY A 48 -4.94 -8.90 10.00
CA GLY A 48 -5.17 -10.32 10.25
C GLY A 48 -5.79 -11.07 9.07
N ILE A 49 -5.83 -10.46 7.87
CA ILE A 49 -6.60 -10.97 6.74
C ILE A 49 -6.12 -12.35 6.24
N ALA A 50 -4.83 -12.68 6.38
CA ALA A 50 -4.33 -14.00 5.98
C ALA A 50 -4.92 -15.13 6.83
N GLN A 51 -5.15 -14.89 8.12
CA GLN A 51 -5.81 -15.88 8.99
C GLN A 51 -7.30 -16.01 8.66
N LEU A 52 -7.95 -14.91 8.26
CA LEU A 52 -9.38 -14.88 7.92
C LEU A 52 -9.67 -15.53 6.57
N LEU A 53 -8.84 -15.29 5.56
CA LEU A 53 -9.02 -15.81 4.21
C LEU A 53 -8.40 -17.21 4.04
N GLY A 54 -7.41 -17.55 4.87
CA GLY A 54 -6.78 -18.86 4.86
C GLY A 54 -5.84 -19.10 3.68
N GLU A 55 -5.34 -20.34 3.61
CA GLU A 55 -4.30 -20.78 2.67
C GLU A 55 -4.74 -20.76 1.20
N SER A 56 -6.04 -20.68 0.92
CA SER A 56 -6.58 -20.54 -0.43
C SER A 56 -6.26 -19.18 -1.08
N HIS A 57 -5.94 -18.18 -0.26
CA HIS A 57 -5.66 -16.82 -0.73
C HIS A 57 -4.22 -16.37 -0.46
N PHE A 58 -3.52 -17.01 0.47
CA PHE A 58 -2.13 -16.71 0.84
C PHE A 58 -1.29 -17.96 1.01
N ILE A 59 -0.06 -17.95 0.50
CA ILE A 59 0.96 -18.91 0.92
C ILE A 59 1.70 -18.32 2.11
N ILE A 60 1.67 -19.01 3.25
CA ILE A 60 2.45 -18.65 4.42
C ILE A 60 3.81 -19.33 4.31
N GLY A 61 4.87 -18.52 4.17
CA GLY A 61 6.26 -18.98 4.15
C GLY A 61 7.07 -18.36 5.28
N GLU A 62 8.38 -18.64 5.28
CA GLU A 62 9.33 -18.16 6.29
C GLU A 62 9.38 -16.62 6.40
N PHE A 63 9.16 -15.93 5.27
CA PHE A 63 9.20 -14.47 5.18
C PHE A 63 7.82 -13.81 5.21
N GLY A 64 6.78 -14.54 5.61
CA GLY A 64 5.41 -14.06 5.76
C GLY A 64 4.42 -14.64 4.75
N ALA A 65 3.27 -13.99 4.64
CA ALA A 65 2.16 -14.39 3.77
C ALA A 65 2.26 -13.73 2.40
N SER A 66 2.41 -14.55 1.36
CA SER A 66 2.42 -14.13 -0.04
C SER A 66 1.03 -14.27 -0.66
N PRO A 67 0.47 -13.22 -1.28
CA PRO A 67 -0.85 -13.26 -1.91
C PRO A 67 -0.84 -14.15 -3.15
N GLN A 68 -1.89 -14.96 -3.31
CA GLN A 68 -2.05 -15.89 -4.43
C GLN A 68 -3.29 -15.62 -5.29
N SER A 69 -4.15 -14.71 -4.84
CA SER A 69 -5.46 -14.49 -5.44
C SER A 69 -5.71 -13.00 -5.67
N ALA A 70 -6.53 -12.69 -6.67
CA ALA A 70 -6.96 -11.33 -6.95
C ALA A 70 -7.58 -10.65 -5.71
N LEU A 71 -8.30 -11.42 -4.89
CA LEU A 71 -8.90 -10.93 -3.64
C LEU A 71 -7.82 -10.52 -2.63
N ALA A 72 -6.77 -11.33 -2.43
CA ALA A 72 -5.66 -11.00 -1.54
C ALA A 72 -4.93 -9.72 -1.99
N TYR A 73 -4.64 -9.61 -3.29
CA TYR A 73 -4.07 -8.38 -3.87
C TYR A 73 -5.00 -7.18 -3.69
N GLY A 74 -6.31 -7.36 -3.90
CA GLY A 74 -7.31 -6.31 -3.72
C GLY A 74 -7.33 -5.74 -2.29
N VAL A 75 -7.21 -6.60 -1.28
CA VAL A 75 -7.13 -6.16 0.13
C VAL A 75 -5.86 -5.32 0.36
N ILE A 76 -4.69 -5.80 -0.10
CA ILE A 76 -3.41 -5.10 0.05
C ILE A 76 -3.44 -3.73 -0.64
N ILE A 77 -3.96 -3.67 -1.88
CA ILE A 77 -4.08 -2.43 -2.66
C ILE A 77 -5.02 -1.45 -1.94
N THR A 78 -6.15 -1.94 -1.44
CA THR A 78 -7.13 -1.12 -0.71
C THR A 78 -6.52 -0.53 0.55
N PHE A 79 -5.79 -1.33 1.33
CA PHE A 79 -5.09 -0.86 2.52
C PHE A 79 -4.13 0.28 2.22
N TRP A 80 -3.22 0.10 1.25
CA TRP A 80 -2.24 1.13 0.90
C TRP A 80 -2.89 2.38 0.29
N THR A 81 -4.03 2.23 -0.39
CA THR A 81 -4.83 3.36 -0.87
C THR A 81 -5.44 4.16 0.28
N ALA A 82 -5.93 3.48 1.33
CA ALA A 82 -6.43 4.15 2.54
C ALA A 82 -5.30 4.87 3.28
N VAL A 83 -4.12 4.26 3.40
CA VAL A 83 -2.92 4.90 3.97
C VAL A 83 -2.52 6.13 3.16
N ALA A 84 -2.52 6.05 1.83
CA ALA A 84 -2.23 7.19 0.95
C ALA A 84 -3.20 8.36 1.20
N PHE A 85 -4.49 8.07 1.38
CA PHE A 85 -5.51 9.07 1.69
C PHE A 85 -5.22 9.76 3.03
N LEU A 86 -4.88 9.00 4.07
CA LEU A 86 -4.54 9.53 5.40
C LEU A 86 -3.28 10.40 5.35
N ILE A 87 -2.20 9.93 4.72
CA ILE A 87 -0.96 10.69 4.53
C ILE A 87 -1.24 12.00 3.80
N THR A 88 -2.01 11.95 2.71
CA THR A 88 -2.34 13.15 1.93
C THR A 88 -3.13 14.15 2.76
N LYS A 89 -4.14 13.68 3.51
CA LYS A 89 -4.96 14.53 4.39
C LYS A 89 -4.12 15.19 5.48
N ILE A 90 -3.18 14.48 6.08
CA ILE A 90 -2.31 15.00 7.16
C ILE A 90 -1.29 15.99 6.60
N THR A 91 -0.56 15.61 5.56
CA THR A 91 0.53 16.44 4.98
C THR A 91 0.02 17.76 4.40
N ILE A 92 -1.20 17.79 3.90
CA ILE A 92 -1.83 19.02 3.41
C ILE A 92 -2.21 19.96 4.56
N LYS A 93 -2.67 19.42 5.70
CA LYS A 93 -2.96 20.23 6.90
C LYS A 93 -1.70 20.80 7.55
N LEU A 94 -0.58 20.08 7.45
CA LEU A 94 0.70 20.48 8.04
C LEU A 94 1.51 21.44 7.16
N LYS A 95 1.06 21.74 5.93
CA LYS A 95 1.80 22.68 5.06
C LYS A 95 1.71 24.08 5.69
N PRO A 96 2.82 24.67 6.17
CA PRO A 96 2.79 26.02 6.69
C PRO A 96 2.39 26.96 5.54
N VAL A 97 1.55 27.94 5.85
CA VAL A 97 1.38 29.11 4.99
C VAL A 97 2.72 29.82 5.01
N VAL A 98 3.57 29.54 4.02
CA VAL A 98 4.71 30.41 3.76
C VAL A 98 4.08 31.69 3.24
N ASN A 99 3.96 32.67 4.12
CA ASN A 99 3.64 34.04 3.73
C ASN A 99 4.84 34.52 2.90
N GLU A 100 4.69 34.50 1.58
CA GLU A 100 5.47 35.34 0.68
C GLU A 100 5.01 36.79 0.79
#